data_AF-A0A5K1GXZ8-F1
#
_entry.id   AF-A0A5K1GXZ8-F1
#
_cell.length_a   1.000
_cell.length_b   1.000
_cell.length_c   1.000
_cell.angle_alpha   90.00
_cell.angle_beta   90.00
_cell.angle_gamma   90.00
#
_symmetry.space_group_name_H-M   'P 1'
#
loop_
_entity.id
_entity.type
_entity.pdbx_description
1 polymer ?
#
loop_
_entity_poly.entity_id
_entity_poly.type
_entity_poly.pdbx_seq_one_letter_code
_entity_poly.pdbx_strand_id
1 'polypeptide(L)' 'VTQAELHRQFHMLGAGVIEEVRVQRDKGFGFVRYHSHEEAALAIQMANGRIVCGKSIK' A
#
# COMPACT_ATOMS: atom_id res chain seq x y z
N VAL A 1 -8.43 0.63 -8.46
CA VAL A 1 -7.80 0.99 -7.17
C VAL A 1 -7.76 2.49 -7.03
N THR A 2 -8.40 3.05 -6.00
CA THR A 2 -8.34 4.49 -5.68
C THR A 2 -7.35 4.73 -4.53
N GLN A 3 -6.96 5.98 -4.31
CA GLN A 3 -6.09 6.37 -3.18
C GLN A 3 -6.69 5.96 -1.84
N ALA A 4 -7.98 6.21 -1.64
CA ALA A 4 -8.69 5.83 -0.42
C ALA A 4 -8.70 4.32 -0.18
N GLU A 5 -8.85 3.52 -1.24
CA GLU A 5 -8.80 2.06 -1.12
C GLU A 5 -7.40 1.59 -0.71
N LEU A 6 -6.35 2.10 -1.36
CA LEU A 6 -4.98 1.75 -1.02
C LEU A 6 -4.66 2.17 0.42
N HIS A 7 -5.02 3.40 0.80
CA HIS A 7 -4.84 3.89 2.17
C HIS A 7 -5.56 3.00 3.17
N ARG A 8 -6.83 2.67 2.94
CA ARG A 8 -7.60 1.80 3.83
C ARG A 8 -6.98 0.41 3.93
N GLN A 9 -6.53 -0.16 2.82
CA GLN A 9 -5.98 -1.50 2.79
C GLN A 9 -4.64 -1.58 3.52
N PHE A 10 -3.74 -0.63 3.27
CA PHE A 10 -2.45 -0.54 3.97
C PHE A 10 -2.64 -0.15 5.45
N HIS A 11 -3.64 0.67 5.78
CA HIS A 11 -3.99 0.99 7.16
C HIS A 11 -4.54 -0.25 7.89
N MET A 12 -5.37 -1.04 7.20
CA MET A 12 -5.95 -2.28 7.73
C MET A 12 -4.92 -3.42 7.86
N LEU A 13 -3.79 -3.34 7.15
CA LEU A 13 -2.65 -4.24 7.37
C LEU A 13 -2.01 -4.03 8.75
N GLY A 14 -2.19 -2.86 9.36
CA GLY A 14 -1.62 -2.55 10.67
C GLY A 14 -0.09 -2.51 10.65
N ALA A 15 0.52 -2.27 9.49
CA ALA A 15 1.97 -2.31 9.34
C ALA A 15 2.68 -1.07 9.91
N GLY A 16 1.95 0.04 10.08
CA GLY A 16 2.46 1.28 10.66
C GLY A 16 1.65 2.51 10.28
N VAL A 17 2.18 3.69 10.60
CA VAL A 17 1.57 4.97 10.25
C VAL A 17 1.91 5.34 8.81
N ILE A 18 0.87 5.49 8.00
CA ILE A 18 0.99 5.94 6.61
C ILE A 18 1.06 7.47 6.61
N GLU A 19 2.18 8.00 6.13
CA GLU A 19 2.41 9.45 5.96
C GLU A 19 1.76 9.94 4.67
N GLU A 20 1.98 9.22 3.57
CA GLU A 20 1.51 9.64 2.25
C GLU A 20 1.08 8.44 1.40
N VAL A 21 -0.01 8.60 0.64
CA VAL A 21 -0.45 7.65 -0.36
C VAL A 21 -0.65 8.37 -1.67
N ARG A 22 -0.06 7.86 -2.75
CA ARG A 22 -0.29 8.33 -4.11
C ARG A 22 -0.72 7.16 -4.98
N VAL A 23 -1.81 7.31 -5.72
CA VAL A 23 -2.27 6.29 -6.66
C VAL A 23 -2.34 6.90 -8.06
N GLN A 24 -1.55 6.37 -8.99
CA GLN A 24 -1.64 6.65 -10.41
C GLN A 24 -2.46 5.56 -11.09
N ARG A 25 -3.77 5.83 -11.22
CA ARG A 25 -4.71 4.91 -11.86
C ARG A 25 -4.42 4.76 -13.35
N ASP A 26 -4.07 5.85 -14.02
CA ASP A 26 -3.72 5.89 -15.44
C ASP A 26 -2.58 4.93 -15.80
N LYS A 27 -1.60 4.81 -14.91
CA LYS A 27 -0.44 3.93 -15.13
C LYS A 27 -0.52 2.61 -14.37
N GLY A 28 -1.55 2.42 -13.56
CA GLY A 28 -1.81 1.17 -12.83
C GLY A 28 -0.90 0.92 -11.63
N PHE A 29 -0.29 1.95 -11.04
CA PHE A 29 0.60 1.82 -9.88
C PHE A 29 0.33 2.85 -8.80
N GLY A 30 0.76 2.54 -7.58
CA GLY A 30 0.63 3.42 -6.42
C GLY A 30 1.88 3.37 -5.55
N PHE A 31 2.08 4.44 -4.79
CA PHE A 31 3.16 4.62 -3.83
C PHE A 31 2.54 4.85 -2.45
N VAL A 32 3.10 4.20 -1.45
CA VAL A 32 2.76 4.39 -0.04
C VAL A 32 4.05 4.73 0.68
N ARG A 33 4.01 5.80 1.47
CA ARG A 33 5.11 6.23 2.32
C ARG A 33 4.70 6.04 3.78
N TYR A 34 5.53 5.31 4.50
CA TYR A 34 5.42 5.14 5.95
C TYR A 34 6.33 6.11 6.68
N HIS A 35 6.07 6.28 7.98
CA HIS A 35 6.89 7.09 8.86
C HIS A 35 8.30 6.46 9.04
N SER A 36 8.37 5.15 9.32
CA SER A 36 9.62 4.43 9.54
C SER A 36 9.93 3.39 8.46
N HIS A 37 11.23 3.09 8.30
CA HIS A 37 11.69 2.07 7.37
C HIS A 37 11.21 0.66 7.76
N GLU A 38 11.15 0.37 9.05
CA GLU A 38 10.69 -0.92 9.58
C GLU A 38 9.21 -1.16 9.25
N GLU A 39 8.37 -0.14 9.46
CA GLU A 39 6.95 -0.13 9.10
C GLU A 39 6.77 -0.31 7.59
N ALA A 40 7.58 0.39 6.78
CA ALA A 40 7.56 0.25 5.32
C ALA A 40 7.91 -1.18 4.88
N ALA A 41 8.98 -1.77 5.44
CA ALA A 41 9.41 -3.12 5.11
C ALA A 41 8.37 -4.17 5.54
N LEU A 42 7.75 -3.99 6.71
CA LEU A 42 6.67 -4.84 7.19
C LEU A 42 5.44 -4.74 6.27
N ALA A 43 5.06 -3.52 5.89
CA ALA A 43 3.96 -3.28 4.98
C ALA A 43 4.20 -3.91 3.61
N ILE A 44 5.43 -3.81 3.09
CA ILE A 44 5.81 -4.48 1.83
C ILE A 44 5.70 -5.98 2.00
N GLN A 45 6.23 -6.59 3.06
CA GLN A 45 6.10 -8.04 3.28
C GLN A 45 4.63 -8.48 3.39
N MET A 46 3.78 -7.71 4.07
CA MET A 46 2.36 -8.03 4.24
C MET A 46 1.52 -7.75 2.98
N ALA A 47 1.91 -6.75 2.17
CA ALA A 47 1.25 -6.39 0.93
C ALA A 47 1.73 -7.22 -0.27
N ASN A 48 2.99 -7.66 -0.26
CA ASN A 48 3.59 -8.50 -1.31
C ASN A 48 2.89 -9.87 -1.30
N GLY A 49 2.29 -10.23 -2.44
CA GLY A 49 1.46 -11.42 -2.56
C GLY A 49 -0.01 -11.21 -2.21
N ARG A 50 -0.44 -10.04 -1.70
CA ARG A 50 -1.87 -9.72 -1.64
C ARG A 50 -2.38 -9.34 -3.03
N ILE A 51 -3.56 -9.87 -3.33
CA ILE A 51 -4.29 -9.54 -4.56
C ILE A 51 -5.16 -8.33 -4.27
N VAL A 52 -4.91 -7.22 -4.96
CA VAL A 52 -5.72 -6.01 -4.86
C VAL A 52 -6.45 -5.81 -6.18
N CYS A 53 -7.78 -5.88 -6.14
CA CYS A 53 -8.65 -5.83 -7.33
C CYS A 53 -8.23 -6.80 -8.46
N GLY A 54 -7.87 -8.05 -8.12
CA GLY A 54 -7.51 -9.08 -9.11
C GLY A 54 -6.11 -8.95 -9.71
N LYS A 55 -5.30 -8.00 -9.25
CA LYS A 55 -3.88 -7.88 -9.61
C LYS A 55 -3.02 -8.16 -8.39
N SER A 56 -2.05 -9.05 -8.52
CA SER A 56 -1.05 -9.30 -7.47
C SER A 56 -0.19 -8.05 -7.30
N ILE A 57 -0.10 -7.55 -6.07
CA ILE A 57 0.90 -6.55 -5.72
C ILE A 57 2.25 -7.27 -5.69
N LYS A 58 3.18 -6.79 -6.53
CA LYS A 58 4.58 -7.23 -6.62
C LYS A 58 5.50 -6.06 -6.32
#